data_AF-A0A934W884-F1
#
_entry.id   AF-A0A934W884-F1
#
_cell.length_a   1.000
_cell.length_b   1.000
_cell.length_c   1.000
_cell.angle_alpha   90.00
_cell.angle_beta   90.00
_cell.angle_gamma   90.00
#
_symmetry.space_group_name_H-M   'P 1'
#
loop_
_entity.id
_entity.type
_entity.pdbx_description
1 polymer ?
#
loop_
_entity_poly.entity_id
_entity_poly.type
_entity_poly.pdbx_seq_one_letter_code
_entity_poly.pdbx_strand_id
1 'polypeptide(L)'
;MNALINARADINLANRDDVTPLMAAMDGGHVAVVDALLRNGAEVNCADSLDGSTAVIKATMKGSIVMPSMLLEKGAGVHQERQLDSLTALMLAAVSGQIELVEALLRVGANVNHANRDGMTAVKLAKHKGRTEVVNALLRKAAMDD
;
A
#
# COMPACT_ATOMS: atom_id res chain seq x y z
N MET A 1 -9.56 16.07 -16.29
CA MET A 1 -9.33 16.30 -14.85
C MET A 1 -9.95 17.60 -14.34
N ASN A 2 -9.69 18.75 -14.99
CA ASN A 2 -10.33 20.03 -14.63
C ASN A 2 -11.87 20.01 -14.67
N ALA A 3 -12.49 19.10 -15.43
CA ALA A 3 -13.95 19.00 -15.52
C ALA A 3 -14.63 18.42 -14.27
N LEU A 4 -14.00 17.49 -13.55
CA LEU A 4 -14.57 16.91 -12.31
C LEU A 4 -14.42 17.87 -11.12
N ILE A 5 -13.27 18.52 -11.01
CA ILE A 5 -12.97 19.47 -9.93
C ILE A 5 -13.90 20.70 -10.00
N ASN A 6 -14.26 21.16 -11.20
CA ASN A 6 -15.14 22.33 -11.38
C ASN A 6 -16.64 22.04 -11.24
N ALA A 7 -17.07 20.77 -11.20
CA ALA A 7 -18.49 20.41 -11.26
C ALA A 7 -19.14 20.14 -9.88
N ARG A 8 -18.44 20.38 -8.75
CA ARG A 8 -18.83 19.86 -7.42
C ARG A 8 -19.09 18.34 -7.42
N ALA A 9 -18.46 17.60 -8.33
CA ALA A 9 -18.53 16.15 -8.30
C ALA A 9 -17.85 15.66 -7.02
N ASP A 10 -18.53 14.81 -6.26
CA ASP A 10 -17.95 14.17 -5.09
C ASP A 10 -16.76 13.32 -5.54
N ILE A 11 -15.56 13.69 -5.09
CA ILE A 11 -14.29 13.09 -5.48
C ILE A 11 -14.16 11.63 -5.02
N ASN A 12 -14.97 11.23 -4.05
CA ASN A 12 -15.02 9.87 -3.50
C ASN A 12 -16.22 9.07 -3.99
N LEU A 13 -17.04 9.62 -4.90
CA LEU A 13 -18.23 8.92 -5.40
C LEU A 13 -17.82 7.64 -6.14
N ALA A 14 -18.11 6.50 -5.52
CA ALA A 14 -17.88 5.19 -6.10
C ALA A 14 -18.94 4.85 -7.16
N ASN A 15 -18.56 4.01 -8.13
CA ASN A 15 -19.50 3.40 -9.06
C ASN A 15 -20.30 2.25 -8.38
N ARG A 16 -21.09 1.50 -9.16
CA ARG A 16 -21.90 0.38 -8.63
C ARG A 16 -21.09 -0.81 -8.11
N ASP A 17 -19.79 -0.85 -8.42
CA ASP A 17 -18.85 -1.89 -8.02
C ASP A 17 -17.93 -1.40 -6.89
N ASP A 18 -18.30 -0.31 -6.20
CA ASP A 18 -17.53 0.35 -5.14
C ASP A 18 -16.17 0.91 -5.61
N VAL A 19 -16.00 1.14 -6.91
CA VAL A 19 -14.76 1.70 -7.47
C VAL A 19 -14.81 3.24 -7.44
N THR A 20 -13.92 3.84 -6.64
CA THR A 20 -13.73 5.30 -6.56
C THR A 20 -12.88 5.82 -7.74
N PRO A 21 -12.91 7.14 -8.03
CA PRO A 21 -12.00 7.74 -9.01
C PRO A 21 -10.52 7.48 -8.72
N LEU A 22 -10.14 7.44 -7.43
CA LEU A 22 -8.78 7.13 -7.00
C LEU A 22 -8.40 5.69 -7.35
N MET A 23 -9.28 4.72 -7.10
CA MET A 23 -9.06 3.32 -7.47
C MET A 23 -8.91 3.13 -8.97
N ALA A 24 -9.79 3.75 -9.77
CA ALA A 24 -9.70 3.67 -11.23
C ALA A 24 -8.36 4.26 -11.75
N ALA A 25 -7.92 5.40 -11.20
CA ALA A 25 -6.64 6.01 -11.56
C ALA A 25 -5.43 5.15 -11.14
N MET A 26 -5.50 4.52 -9.96
CA MET A 26 -4.51 3.52 -9.50
C MET A 26 -4.46 2.30 -10.42
N ASP A 27 -5.63 1.83 -10.88
CA ASP A 27 -5.72 0.67 -11.76
C ASP A 27 -5.11 0.94 -13.14
N GLY A 28 -5.38 2.11 -13.70
CA GLY A 28 -4.76 2.59 -14.94
C GLY A 28 -3.30 3.05 -14.82
N GLY A 29 -2.74 3.12 -13.61
CA GLY A 29 -1.36 3.60 -13.38
C GLY A 29 -1.18 5.10 -13.68
N HIS A 30 -2.24 5.89 -13.59
CA HIS A 30 -2.25 7.30 -13.95
C HIS A 30 -1.73 8.19 -12.81
N VAL A 31 -0.41 8.14 -12.57
CA VAL A 31 0.27 8.83 -11.44
C VAL A 31 -0.12 10.31 -11.30
N ALA A 32 -0.19 11.07 -12.40
CA ALA A 32 -0.58 12.48 -12.35
C ALA A 32 -2.04 12.68 -11.92
N VAL A 33 -2.93 11.76 -12.31
CA VAL A 33 -4.35 11.79 -11.91
C VAL A 33 -4.48 11.40 -10.43
N VAL A 34 -3.67 10.46 -9.97
CA VAL A 34 -3.64 10.07 -8.55
C VAL A 34 -3.21 11.25 -7.68
N ASP A 35 -2.09 11.90 -8.01
CA ASP A 35 -1.59 13.04 -7.24
C ASP A 35 -2.63 14.16 -7.16
N ALA A 36 -3.24 14.51 -8.29
CA ALA A 36 -4.26 15.55 -8.30
C ALA A 36 -5.56 15.12 -7.59
N LEU A 37 -5.97 13.84 -7.59
CA LEU A 37 -7.10 13.38 -6.77
C LEU A 37 -6.80 13.49 -5.27
N LEU A 38 -5.63 13.01 -4.84
CA LEU A 38 -5.21 13.08 -3.43
C LEU A 38 -5.07 14.53 -2.94
N ARG A 39 -4.58 15.45 -3.78
CA ARG A 39 -4.52 16.89 -3.46
C ARG A 39 -5.89 17.54 -3.31
N ASN A 40 -6.94 16.97 -3.91
CA ASN A 40 -8.30 17.48 -3.85
C ASN A 40 -9.17 16.71 -2.83
N GLY A 41 -8.57 15.95 -1.91
CA GLY A 41 -9.27 15.32 -0.79
C GLY A 41 -9.85 13.93 -1.08
N ALA A 42 -9.34 13.23 -2.10
CA ALA A 42 -9.69 11.82 -2.29
C ALA A 42 -9.27 10.97 -1.07
N GLU A 43 -10.14 10.05 -0.66
CA GLU A 43 -9.90 9.13 0.45
C GLU A 43 -8.75 8.18 0.14
N VAL A 44 -7.60 8.41 0.76
CA VAL A 44 -6.36 7.64 0.53
C VAL A 44 -6.47 6.17 0.95
N ASN A 45 -7.34 5.87 1.93
CA ASN A 45 -7.51 4.55 2.53
C ASN A 45 -8.63 3.74 1.87
N CYS A 46 -8.97 4.03 0.61
CA CYS A 46 -9.95 3.26 -0.13
C CYS A 46 -9.50 1.79 -0.26
N ALA A 47 -10.43 0.85 -0.08
CA ALA A 47 -10.21 -0.59 -0.16
C ALA A 47 -11.19 -1.22 -1.14
N ASP A 48 -10.72 -2.17 -1.96
CA ASP A 48 -11.62 -2.86 -2.89
C ASP A 48 -12.59 -3.81 -2.16
N SER A 49 -13.66 -4.18 -2.85
CA SER A 49 -14.65 -5.13 -2.37
C SER A 49 -14.29 -6.60 -2.63
N LEU A 50 -13.20 -6.88 -3.36
CA LEU A 50 -12.82 -8.24 -3.77
C LEU A 50 -12.06 -8.98 -2.66
N ASP A 51 -11.04 -8.35 -2.09
CA ASP A 51 -10.24 -8.91 -0.99
C ASP A 51 -9.91 -7.86 0.08
N GLY A 52 -10.54 -6.68 0.06
CA GLY A 52 -10.28 -5.62 1.02
C GLY A 52 -8.91 -4.96 0.84
N SER A 53 -8.23 -5.17 -0.29
CA SER A 53 -6.93 -4.55 -0.52
C SER A 53 -7.05 -3.03 -0.58
N THR A 54 -6.33 -2.34 0.29
CA THR A 54 -6.19 -0.88 0.23
C THR A 54 -5.38 -0.45 -1.00
N ALA A 55 -5.47 0.84 -1.35
CA ALA A 55 -4.68 1.42 -2.43
C ALA A 55 -3.17 1.12 -2.30
N VAL A 56 -2.60 1.19 -1.09
CA VAL A 56 -1.17 0.88 -0.84
C VAL A 56 -0.87 -0.60 -1.11
N ILE A 57 -1.74 -1.52 -0.69
CA ILE A 57 -1.58 -2.95 -0.93
C ILE A 57 -1.59 -3.24 -2.43
N LYS A 58 -2.58 -2.74 -3.17
CA LYS A 58 -2.64 -2.91 -4.64
C LYS A 58 -1.42 -2.31 -5.33
N ALA A 59 -1.04 -1.09 -4.97
CA ALA A 59 0.11 -0.42 -5.57
C ALA A 59 1.42 -1.20 -5.32
N THR A 60 1.57 -1.80 -4.13
CA THR A 60 2.72 -2.64 -3.78
C THR A 60 2.83 -3.87 -4.68
N MET A 61 1.70 -4.52 -5.00
CA MET A 61 1.67 -5.71 -5.87
C MET A 61 2.08 -5.43 -7.32
N LYS A 62 1.91 -4.18 -7.78
CA LYS A 62 2.29 -3.78 -9.15
C LYS A 62 3.80 -3.62 -9.35
N GLY A 63 4.59 -3.70 -8.28
CA GLY A 63 6.06 -3.69 -8.36
C GLY A 63 6.69 -2.32 -8.65
N SER A 64 5.94 -1.23 -8.45
CA SER A 64 6.44 0.14 -8.58
C SER A 64 6.49 0.82 -7.22
N ILE A 65 7.60 1.47 -6.89
CA ILE A 65 7.77 2.26 -5.65
C ILE A 65 7.00 3.59 -5.69
N VAL A 66 6.71 4.13 -6.88
CA VAL A 66 6.20 5.50 -7.04
C VAL A 66 4.81 5.67 -6.44
N MET A 67 3.85 4.80 -6.82
CA MET A 67 2.48 4.90 -6.35
C MET A 67 2.34 4.61 -4.84
N PRO A 68 2.94 3.52 -4.29
CA PRO A 68 2.94 3.31 -2.85
C PRO A 68 3.52 4.50 -2.09
N SER A 69 4.69 5.01 -2.50
CA SER A 69 5.33 6.14 -1.80
C SER A 69 4.44 7.39 -1.78
N MET A 70 3.81 7.71 -2.92
CA MET A 70 2.86 8.84 -3.00
C MET A 70 1.67 8.66 -2.06
N LEU A 71 1.12 7.45 -1.94
CA LEU A 71 0.04 7.15 -1.01
C LEU A 71 0.51 7.29 0.45
N LEU A 72 1.70 6.79 0.78
CA LEU A 72 2.29 6.92 2.12
C LEU A 72 2.51 8.39 2.50
N GLU A 73 3.01 9.22 1.58
CA GLU A 73 3.16 10.67 1.77
C GLU A 73 1.81 11.38 2.02
N LYS A 74 0.71 10.80 1.56
CA LYS A 74 -0.66 11.29 1.80
C LYS A 74 -1.35 10.65 3.00
N GLY A 75 -0.61 9.94 3.85
CA GLY A 75 -1.12 9.39 5.10
C GLY A 75 -1.90 8.09 4.93
N ALA A 76 -1.61 7.31 3.88
CA ALA A 76 -2.17 5.98 3.75
C ALA A 76 -1.80 5.08 4.93
N GLY A 77 -2.76 4.33 5.44
CA GLY A 77 -2.57 3.33 6.48
C GLY A 77 -1.72 2.16 5.98
N VAL A 78 -0.86 1.66 6.86
CA VAL A 78 0.09 0.58 6.57
C VAL A 78 -0.19 -0.72 7.33
N HIS A 79 -1.22 -0.71 8.17
CA HIS A 79 -1.58 -1.85 9.03
C HIS A 79 -2.75 -2.67 8.49
N GLN A 80 -3.41 -2.21 7.42
CA GLN A 80 -4.47 -2.99 6.81
C GLN A 80 -3.92 -4.28 6.20
N GLU A 81 -4.78 -5.29 6.25
CA GLU A 81 -4.52 -6.64 5.77
C GLU A 81 -5.49 -6.96 4.63
N ARG A 82 -5.02 -7.70 3.63
CA ARG A 82 -5.94 -8.33 2.67
C ARG A 82 -6.70 -9.48 3.35
N GLN A 83 -7.96 -9.63 2.99
CA GLN A 83 -8.87 -10.59 3.61
C GLN A 83 -8.52 -12.06 3.31
N LEU A 84 -7.82 -12.33 2.21
CA LEU A 84 -7.56 -13.70 1.77
C LEU A 84 -6.54 -14.41 2.68
N ASP A 85 -5.42 -13.76 2.97
CA ASP A 85 -4.24 -14.37 3.60
C ASP A 85 -3.65 -13.52 4.74
N SER A 86 -4.28 -12.38 5.08
CA SER A 86 -3.79 -11.41 6.06
C SER A 86 -2.43 -10.79 5.75
N LEU A 87 -2.03 -10.67 4.47
CA LEU A 87 -0.81 -9.95 4.13
C LEU A 87 -1.00 -8.43 4.21
N THR A 88 -0.02 -7.76 4.81
CA THR A 88 0.12 -6.30 4.80
C THR A 88 0.97 -5.83 3.62
N ALA A 89 0.99 -4.52 3.37
CA ALA A 89 1.90 -3.93 2.38
C ALA A 89 3.38 -4.27 2.66
N LEU A 90 3.79 -4.28 3.93
CA LEU A 90 5.17 -4.60 4.32
C LEU A 90 5.53 -6.04 3.96
N MET A 91 4.61 -6.99 4.18
CA MET A 91 4.81 -8.39 3.82
C MET A 91 4.92 -8.59 2.31
N LEU A 92 4.07 -7.91 1.52
CA LEU A 92 4.12 -7.99 0.06
C LEU A 92 5.40 -7.38 -0.50
N ALA A 93 5.81 -6.20 -0.02
CA ALA A 93 7.08 -5.59 -0.38
C ALA A 93 8.27 -6.50 -0.04
N ALA A 94 8.21 -7.19 1.12
CA ALA A 94 9.23 -8.10 1.57
C ALA A 94 9.34 -9.37 0.70
N VAL A 95 8.21 -9.96 0.29
CA VAL A 95 8.17 -11.09 -0.67
C VAL A 95 8.77 -10.70 -2.02
N SER A 96 8.38 -9.53 -2.51
CA SER A 96 8.83 -9.00 -3.81
C SER A 96 10.28 -8.52 -3.80
N GLY A 97 10.89 -8.28 -2.63
CA GLY A 97 12.25 -7.77 -2.53
C GLY A 97 12.37 -6.26 -2.80
N GLN A 98 11.29 -5.49 -2.63
CA GLN A 98 11.25 -4.05 -2.88
C GLN A 98 11.88 -3.30 -1.69
N ILE A 99 13.20 -3.25 -1.62
CA ILE A 99 13.93 -2.72 -0.44
C ILE A 99 13.56 -1.27 -0.12
N GLU A 100 13.43 -0.41 -1.13
CA GLU A 100 13.07 0.99 -0.94
C GLU A 100 11.66 1.14 -0.37
N LEU A 101 10.73 0.28 -0.79
CA LEU A 101 9.36 0.28 -0.28
C LEU A 101 9.29 -0.26 1.15
N VAL A 102 10.09 -1.29 1.46
CA VAL A 102 10.23 -1.81 2.82
C VAL A 102 10.68 -0.68 3.75
N GLU A 103 11.74 0.04 3.39
CA GLU A 103 12.24 1.16 4.20
C GLU A 103 11.21 2.28 4.34
N ALA A 104 10.49 2.62 3.27
CA ALA A 104 9.43 3.62 3.32
C ALA A 104 8.29 3.22 4.26
N LEU A 105 7.82 1.97 4.21
CA LEU A 105 6.77 1.44 5.08
C LEU A 105 7.21 1.40 6.54
N LEU A 106 8.45 0.99 6.83
CA LEU A 106 8.98 1.00 8.19
C LEU A 106 9.11 2.42 8.75
N ARG A 107 9.46 3.40 7.91
CA ARG A 107 9.57 4.82 8.31
C ARG A 107 8.25 5.41 8.76
N VAL A 108 7.14 4.97 8.16
CA VAL A 108 5.78 5.40 8.55
C VAL A 108 5.13 4.48 9.58
N GLY A 109 5.92 3.59 10.21
CA GLY A 109 5.49 2.81 11.37
C GLY A 109 4.85 1.46 11.06
N ALA A 110 5.06 0.87 9.88
CA ALA A 110 4.56 -0.47 9.59
C ALA A 110 5.05 -1.50 10.63
N ASN A 111 4.15 -2.33 11.12
CA ASN A 111 4.45 -3.32 12.16
C ASN A 111 5.30 -4.47 11.60
N VAL A 112 6.60 -4.47 11.91
CA VAL A 112 7.57 -5.48 11.48
C VAL A 112 7.28 -6.88 12.03
N ASN A 113 6.62 -6.95 13.19
CA ASN A 113 6.30 -8.18 13.92
C ASN A 113 4.90 -8.72 13.61
N HIS A 114 4.11 -8.04 12.77
CA HIS A 114 2.82 -8.55 12.33
C HIS A 114 2.99 -9.93 11.67
N ALA A 115 2.09 -10.85 11.98
CA ALA A 115 2.08 -12.20 11.45
C ALA A 115 0.73 -12.46 10.75
N ASN A 116 0.80 -12.99 9.54
CA ASN A 116 -0.40 -13.32 8.77
C ASN A 116 -1.10 -14.58 9.33
N ARG A 117 -2.14 -15.07 8.66
CA ARG A 117 -2.91 -16.26 9.10
C ARG A 117 -2.09 -17.53 9.27
N ASP A 118 -0.98 -17.66 8.55
CA ASP A 118 -0.07 -18.81 8.63
C ASP A 118 1.05 -18.59 9.67
N GLY A 119 1.00 -17.50 10.44
CA GLY A 119 2.06 -17.12 11.38
C GLY A 119 3.33 -16.62 10.69
N MET A 120 3.25 -16.24 9.41
CA MET A 120 4.37 -15.72 8.63
C MET A 120 4.50 -14.21 8.84
N THR A 121 5.68 -13.77 9.27
CA THR A 121 6.05 -12.35 9.37
C THR A 121 6.74 -11.88 8.09
N ALA A 122 6.88 -10.57 7.90
CA ALA A 122 7.65 -10.02 6.77
C ALA A 122 9.07 -10.60 6.69
N VAL A 123 9.74 -10.79 7.84
CA VAL A 123 11.09 -11.40 7.91
C VAL A 123 11.06 -12.86 7.43
N LYS A 124 10.10 -13.67 7.90
CA LYS A 124 9.97 -15.09 7.50
C LYS A 124 9.73 -15.22 6.00
N LEU A 125 8.86 -14.37 5.46
CA LEU A 125 8.54 -14.32 4.03
C LEU A 125 9.76 -13.93 3.18
N ALA A 126 10.48 -12.86 3.58
CA ALA A 126 11.71 -12.43 2.90
C ALA A 126 12.80 -13.51 2.91
N LYS A 127 12.99 -14.21 4.05
CA LYS A 127 13.92 -15.33 4.16
C LYS A 127 13.55 -16.48 3.22
N HIS A 128 12.28 -16.88 3.19
CA HIS A 128 11.80 -17.95 2.29
C HIS A 128 12.01 -17.59 0.81
N LYS A 129 12.00 -16.31 0.46
CA LYS A 129 12.24 -15.82 -0.91
C LYS A 129 13.70 -15.44 -1.18
N GLY A 130 14.62 -15.63 -0.24
CA GLY A 130 16.04 -15.31 -0.40
C GLY A 130 16.33 -13.80 -0.53
N ARG A 131 15.48 -12.93 0.02
CA ARG A 131 15.61 -11.46 -0.07
C ARG A 131 16.54 -10.93 1.02
N THR A 132 17.84 -11.23 0.93
CA THR A 132 18.83 -10.95 1.99
C THR A 132 18.85 -9.49 2.44
N GLU A 133 18.81 -8.53 1.53
CA GLU A 133 18.82 -7.10 1.87
C GLU A 133 17.58 -6.69 2.67
N VAL A 134 16.40 -7.15 2.23
CA VAL A 134 15.14 -6.94 2.96
C VAL A 134 15.19 -7.57 4.34
N VAL A 135 15.70 -8.79 4.47
CA VAL A 135 15.84 -9.45 5.78
C VAL A 135 16.68 -8.60 6.72
N ASN A 136 17.81 -8.07 6.23
CA ASN A 136 18.68 -7.21 7.03
C ASN A 136 17.99 -5.91 7.45
N ALA A 137 17.26 -5.25 6.54
CA ALA A 137 16.51 -4.02 6.86
C ALA A 137 15.42 -4.26 7.93
N LEU A 138 14.65 -5.34 7.79
CA LEU A 138 13.60 -5.69 8.74
C LEU A 138 14.19 -6.04 10.13
N LEU A 139 15.28 -6.81 10.19
CA LEU A 139 15.92 -7.17 11.46
C LEU A 139 16.52 -5.97 12.19
N ARG A 140 17.12 -5.03 11.44
CA ARG A 140 17.62 -3.77 12.01
C ARG A 140 16.51 -2.98 12.67
N LYS A 141 15.34 -2.91 12.04
CA LYS A 141 14.19 -2.19 12.59
C LYS A 141 13.61 -2.90 13.82
N ALA A 142 13.45 -4.21 13.78
CA ALA A 142 12.97 -5.00 14.92
C ALA A 142 13.85 -4.81 16.17
N ALA A 143 15.17 -4.81 16.01
CA ALA A 143 16.12 -4.61 17.11
C ALA A 143 16.13 -3.18 17.70
N MET A 144 15.50 -2.20 17.05
CA MET A 144 15.35 -0.83 17.57
C MET A 144 14.04 -0.63 18.34
N ASP A 145 13.05 -1.51 18.12
CA ASP A 145 11.72 -1.40 18.71
C ASP A 145 11.58 -2.26 20.00
N ASP A 146 12.63 -3.00 20.40
CA ASP A 146 12.80 -3.73 21.67
C ASP A 146 13.50 -2.86 22.74
#